data_AF-A0A6N8IJK6-F1
#
_entry.id   AF-A0A6N8IJK6-F1
#
_cell.length_a   1.000
_cell.length_b   1.000
_cell.length_c   1.000
_cell.angle_alpha   90.00
_cell.angle_beta   90.00
_cell.angle_gamma   90.00
#
_symmetry.space_group_name_H-M   'P 1'
#
loop_
_entity.id
_entity.type
_entity.pdbx_description
1 polymer ?
#
loop_
_entity_poly.entity_id
_entity_poly.type
_entity_poly.pdbx_seq_one_letter_code
_entity_poly.pdbx_strand_id
1 'polypeptide(L)'
;MHRSPKGLQRSRSAQDGPGAPPMVRSVRRVTRAFPRCHHRDHAAGPGALPCPQAPRPAARPTARSHRTRRKEREDMNLSRRGFFKAAGAAFATSMAFELSSKSEAFAVETSPDWKLVNTEEYTNICCYCSGGCGVICSTRDGELVNLEGDPDHPINQGGLCPKGATMFQLRNVVDPETREIIKNTNRKTKPMVRRPGASEWENITWDDAVAEIAQWVKKTRDETFETVHDGITVNRCHGIASLGGSQQNSEEEYLINKMMRSLGVIAIDNQARV
;
A
#
# COMPACT_ATOMS: atom_id res chain seq x y z
N MET A 1 67.15 9.73 -21.60
CA MET A 1 66.42 10.49 -22.64
C MET A 1 64.95 10.14 -22.55
N HIS A 2 64.15 11.10 -22.08
CA HIS A 2 62.69 11.02 -21.99
C HIS A 2 62.01 10.79 -23.33
N ARG A 3 60.89 10.05 -23.33
CA ARG A 3 59.63 10.50 -23.96
C ARG A 3 58.44 9.66 -23.51
N SER A 4 57.61 10.29 -22.69
CA SER A 4 56.20 9.97 -22.45
C SER A 4 55.31 10.56 -23.58
N PRO A 5 54.02 10.22 -23.64
CA PRO A 5 53.24 10.09 -24.88
C PRO A 5 52.57 11.39 -25.35
N LYS A 6 52.26 11.45 -26.65
CA LYS A 6 51.47 12.52 -27.27
C LYS A 6 49.98 12.34 -26.94
N GLY A 7 49.43 13.33 -26.26
CA GLY A 7 48.00 13.50 -26.06
C GLY A 7 47.28 13.95 -27.33
N LEU A 8 46.03 13.52 -27.47
CA LEU A 8 45.08 14.05 -28.43
C LEU A 8 43.92 14.66 -27.63
N GLN A 9 43.92 15.98 -27.50
CA GLN A 9 42.77 16.76 -27.06
C GLN A 9 41.80 16.92 -28.24
N ARG A 10 40.51 16.64 -28.03
CA ARG A 10 39.42 17.26 -28.80
C ARG A 10 38.26 17.63 -27.88
N SER A 11 38.19 18.95 -27.63
CA SER A 11 37.02 19.85 -27.58
C SER A 11 35.66 19.31 -27.12
N ARG A 12 35.17 19.95 -26.05
CA ARG A 12 33.76 20.05 -25.64
C ARG A 12 32.96 20.95 -26.59
N SER A 13 31.74 20.52 -26.91
CA SER A 13 30.55 21.34 -27.23
C SER A 13 29.34 20.45 -26.90
N ALA A 14 28.71 20.61 -25.75
CA ALA A 14 27.56 21.49 -25.50
C ALA A 14 26.27 21.01 -26.17
N GLN A 15 25.34 20.56 -25.31
CA GLN A 15 23.87 20.60 -25.42
C GLN A 15 23.19 19.59 -26.32
N ASP A 16 22.67 18.52 -25.71
CA ASP A 16 21.38 17.91 -26.05
C ASP A 16 20.72 17.45 -24.73
N GLY A 17 19.49 17.89 -24.51
CA GLY A 17 18.78 17.83 -23.23
C GLY A 17 18.30 16.43 -22.80
N PRO A 18 17.81 16.27 -21.57
CA PRO A 18 17.29 14.99 -21.10
C PRO A 18 15.97 14.66 -21.82
N GLY A 19 15.94 13.49 -22.46
CA GLY A 19 14.76 12.91 -23.08
C GLY A 19 13.60 12.76 -22.10
N ALA A 20 12.40 13.05 -22.60
CA ALA A 20 11.15 12.90 -21.87
C ALA A 20 10.94 11.45 -21.38
N PRO A 21 10.40 11.24 -20.16
CA PRO A 21 10.00 9.90 -19.71
C PRO A 21 8.78 9.39 -20.51
N PRO A 22 8.59 8.06 -20.62
CA PRO A 22 7.48 7.50 -21.37
C PRO A 22 6.13 7.88 -20.74
N MET A 23 5.16 8.22 -21.59
CA MET A 23 3.80 8.54 -21.18
C MET A 23 3.17 7.41 -20.36
N VAL A 24 2.99 7.67 -19.06
CA VAL A 24 2.14 6.86 -18.18
C VAL A 24 0.70 7.01 -18.66
N ARG A 25 0.13 5.91 -19.14
CA ARG A 25 -1.28 5.83 -19.54
C ARG A 25 -2.14 6.08 -18.29
N SER A 26 -2.85 7.20 -18.24
CA SER A 26 -3.84 7.47 -17.20
C SER A 26 -4.90 6.35 -17.20
N VAL A 27 -4.97 5.56 -16.13
CA VAL A 27 -6.07 4.63 -15.92
C VAL A 27 -7.31 5.47 -15.62
N ARG A 28 -8.24 5.54 -16.58
CA ARG A 28 -9.55 6.16 -16.38
C ARG A 28 -10.27 5.41 -15.26
N ARG A 29 -10.58 6.10 -14.16
CA ARG A 29 -11.54 5.65 -13.14
C ARG A 29 -12.86 5.28 -13.85
N VAL A 30 -13.17 3.99 -13.91
CA VAL A 30 -14.52 3.52 -14.23
C VAL A 30 -15.32 3.60 -12.94
N THR A 31 -16.05 4.69 -12.74
CA THR A 31 -17.06 4.78 -11.70
C THR A 31 -18.24 3.89 -12.08
N ARG A 32 -18.25 2.65 -11.59
CA ARG A 32 -19.47 1.81 -11.62
C ARG A 32 -20.46 2.37 -10.58
N ALA A 33 -21.57 2.89 -11.07
CA ALA A 33 -22.74 3.22 -10.27
C ALA A 33 -23.28 1.95 -9.60
N PHE A 34 -23.43 1.98 -8.28
CA PHE A 34 -24.17 0.97 -7.52
C PHE A 34 -25.66 1.03 -7.91
N PRO A 35 -26.32 -0.10 -8.20
CA PRO A 35 -27.76 -0.11 -8.41
C PRO A 35 -28.50 0.05 -7.09
N ARG A 36 -29.48 0.96 -7.07
CA ARG A 36 -30.41 1.21 -5.97
C ARG A 36 -31.19 -0.07 -5.64
N CYS A 37 -31.20 -0.45 -4.36
CA CYS A 37 -32.13 -1.44 -3.84
C CYS A 37 -33.57 -0.88 -3.89
N HIS A 38 -34.43 -1.54 -4.66
CA HIS A 38 -35.88 -1.30 -4.67
C HIS A 38 -36.51 -1.80 -3.36
N HIS A 39 -37.25 -0.93 -2.69
CA HIS A 39 -38.23 -1.33 -1.68
C HIS A 39 -39.30 -2.22 -2.33
N ARG A 40 -39.50 -3.41 -1.75
CA ARG A 40 -40.60 -4.32 -2.07
C ARG A 40 -41.82 -3.93 -1.22
N ASP A 41 -42.86 -3.45 -1.87
CA ASP A 41 -44.21 -3.34 -1.30
C ASP A 41 -44.82 -4.75 -1.20
N HIS A 42 -45.27 -5.12 0.00
CA HIS A 42 -46.11 -6.29 0.22
C HIS A 42 -47.58 -5.86 0.27
N ALA A 43 -48.32 -6.24 -0.78
CA ALA A 43 -49.78 -6.25 -0.80
C ALA A 43 -50.32 -7.53 -0.16
N ALA A 44 -51.35 -7.41 0.68
CA ALA A 44 -52.27 -8.48 1.02
C ALA A 44 -53.66 -7.86 1.37
N GLY A 45 -54.68 -8.18 0.58
CA GLY A 45 -56.10 -8.14 1.00
C GLY A 45 -56.57 -9.59 1.30
N PRO A 46 -57.88 -9.88 1.49
CA PRO A 46 -59.06 -9.00 1.35
C PRO A 46 -60.15 -9.15 2.45
N GLY A 47 -61.16 -8.25 2.42
CA GLY A 47 -62.58 -8.61 2.59
C GLY A 47 -63.24 -8.50 3.98
N ALA A 48 -64.09 -7.48 4.17
CA ALA A 48 -65.48 -7.60 4.64
C ALA A 48 -66.12 -6.20 4.81
N LEU A 49 -67.15 -5.89 4.02
CA LEU A 49 -68.10 -4.79 4.27
C LEU A 49 -69.21 -5.29 5.20
N PRO A 50 -69.82 -4.40 6.02
CA PRO A 50 -71.26 -4.22 5.83
C PRO A 50 -71.81 -2.79 5.98
N CYS A 51 -72.78 -2.52 5.10
CA CYS A 51 -74.07 -1.82 5.21
C CYS A 51 -74.16 -0.31 5.60
N PRO A 52 -74.85 0.51 4.77
CA PRO A 52 -75.05 1.94 5.02
C PRO A 52 -76.29 2.20 5.89
N GLN A 53 -76.20 3.18 6.82
CA GLN A 53 -77.36 3.74 7.50
C GLN A 53 -77.55 5.21 7.14
N ALA A 54 -78.84 5.54 6.96
CA ALA A 54 -79.42 6.72 6.34
C ALA A 54 -79.25 8.02 7.14
N PRO A 55 -79.47 9.20 6.52
CA PRO A 55 -79.24 10.51 7.14
C PRO A 55 -80.48 11.04 7.87
N ARG A 56 -80.27 11.98 8.81
CA ARG A 56 -81.10 13.17 9.19
C ARG A 56 -81.01 13.47 10.71
N PRO A 57 -81.38 14.66 11.22
CA PRO A 57 -81.63 15.94 10.55
C PRO A 57 -80.81 17.13 11.12
N ALA A 58 -80.84 18.25 10.41
CA ALA A 58 -80.37 19.55 10.89
C ALA A 58 -81.22 20.06 12.06
N ALA A 59 -80.57 20.53 13.13
CA ALA A 59 -81.21 21.26 14.23
C ALA A 59 -80.93 22.77 14.12
N ARG A 60 -81.99 23.54 14.34
CA ARG A 60 -82.12 25.01 14.24
C ARG A 60 -81.17 25.80 15.15
N PRO A 61 -80.88 27.08 14.81
CA PRO A 61 -80.06 27.96 15.65
C PRO A 61 -80.87 28.45 16.86
N THR A 62 -80.29 28.36 18.06
CA THR A 62 -80.80 29.06 19.25
C THR A 62 -79.96 30.30 19.54
N ALA A 63 -80.69 31.34 19.92
CA ALA A 63 -80.24 32.71 19.98
C ALA A 63 -79.26 32.98 21.14
N ARG A 64 -78.24 33.79 20.81
CA ARG A 64 -77.85 35.03 21.48
C ARG A 64 -77.78 35.01 23.03
N SER A 65 -76.56 35.13 23.54
CA SER A 65 -76.31 36.13 24.58
C SER A 65 -74.93 36.78 24.34
N HIS A 66 -74.96 38.09 24.07
CA HIS A 66 -73.77 38.93 24.09
C HIS A 66 -73.32 39.04 25.55
N ARG A 67 -72.25 38.35 25.90
CA ARG A 67 -71.49 38.67 27.12
C ARG A 67 -70.37 39.62 26.70
N THR A 68 -70.54 40.88 27.06
CA THR A 68 -69.54 41.95 26.92
C THR A 68 -68.21 41.50 27.51
N ARG A 69 -67.25 41.16 26.65
CA ARG A 69 -65.87 40.87 27.05
C ARG A 69 -65.23 42.21 27.40
N ARG A 70 -65.21 42.51 28.71
CA ARG A 70 -64.42 43.60 29.26
C ARG A 70 -62.98 43.37 28.82
N LYS A 71 -62.43 44.35 28.09
CA LYS A 71 -61.06 44.35 27.58
C LYS A 71 -60.13 44.52 28.79
N GLU A 72 -59.80 43.41 29.46
CA GLU A 72 -58.68 43.36 30.40
C GLU A 72 -57.41 43.58 29.59
N ARG A 73 -56.60 44.56 30.00
CA ARG A 73 -55.19 44.60 29.64
C ARG A 73 -54.61 43.25 30.07
N GLU A 74 -54.14 42.45 29.12
CA GLU A 74 -53.30 41.30 29.43
C GLU A 74 -51.99 41.82 30.00
N ASP A 75 -51.96 42.02 31.32
CA ASP A 75 -50.70 42.03 32.05
C ASP A 75 -50.08 40.65 31.84
N MET A 76 -48.91 40.63 31.18
CA MET A 76 -48.09 39.43 30.98
C MET A 76 -47.60 38.91 32.34
N ASN A 77 -48.48 38.30 33.11
CA ASN A 77 -48.16 37.58 34.34
C ASN A 77 -47.54 36.24 33.94
N LEU A 78 -46.25 36.27 33.62
CA LEU A 78 -45.43 35.07 33.41
C LEU A 78 -45.43 34.23 34.71
N SER A 79 -46.32 33.25 34.76
CA SER A 79 -46.26 32.17 35.74
C SER A 79 -44.86 31.54 35.70
N ARG A 80 -44.31 31.16 36.87
CA ARG A 80 -43.01 30.45 36.96
C ARG A 80 -42.94 29.27 35.98
N ARG A 81 -44.06 28.58 35.76
CA ARG A 81 -44.19 27.49 34.79
C ARG A 81 -44.14 27.95 33.33
N GLY A 82 -44.69 29.13 33.03
CA GLY A 82 -44.60 29.77 31.71
C GLY A 82 -43.17 30.19 31.38
N PHE A 83 -42.43 30.72 32.37
CA PHE A 83 -41.01 31.05 32.22
C PHE A 83 -40.16 29.83 31.87
N PHE A 84 -40.28 28.72 32.61
CA PHE A 84 -39.51 27.50 32.32
C PHE A 84 -39.85 26.87 30.96
N LYS A 85 -41.11 26.96 30.50
CA LYS A 85 -41.49 26.48 29.16
C LYS A 85 -40.87 27.35 28.06
N ALA A 86 -40.89 28.67 28.22
CA ALA A 86 -40.29 29.59 27.26
C ALA A 86 -38.77 29.45 27.21
N ALA A 87 -38.11 29.36 28.37
CA ALA A 87 -36.67 29.15 28.48
C ALA A 87 -36.24 27.81 27.88
N GLY A 88 -36.97 26.72 28.17
CA GLY A 88 -36.71 25.40 27.58
C GLY A 88 -36.90 25.37 26.06
N ALA A 89 -37.94 26.04 25.54
CA ALA A 89 -38.17 26.15 24.10
C ALA A 89 -37.09 27.00 23.41
N ALA A 90 -36.69 28.13 24.01
CA ALA A 90 -35.61 28.96 23.48
C ALA A 90 -34.28 28.22 23.44
N PHE A 91 -33.95 27.49 24.52
CA PHE A 91 -32.74 26.67 24.61
C PHE A 91 -32.75 25.51 23.60
N ALA A 92 -33.87 24.80 23.47
CA ALA A 92 -34.00 23.72 22.49
C ALA A 92 -33.89 24.26 21.05
N THR A 93 -34.44 25.44 20.78
CA THR A 93 -34.37 26.08 19.46
C THR A 93 -32.95 26.58 19.15
N SER A 94 -32.25 27.16 20.13
CA SER A 94 -30.87 27.60 19.94
C SER A 94 -29.92 26.40 19.76
N MET A 95 -30.11 25.33 20.53
CA MET A 95 -29.33 24.10 20.35
C MET A 95 -29.64 23.42 19.01
N ALA A 96 -30.91 23.37 18.59
CA ALA A 96 -31.27 22.83 17.28
C ALA A 96 -30.73 23.71 16.14
N PHE A 97 -30.69 25.03 16.32
CA PHE A 97 -30.09 25.95 15.36
C PHE A 97 -28.58 25.78 15.30
N GLU A 98 -27.87 25.66 16.42
CA GLU A 98 -26.43 25.38 16.41
C GLU A 98 -26.09 24.00 15.84
N LEU A 99 -26.88 22.97 16.17
CA LEU A 99 -26.72 21.63 15.63
C LEU A 99 -27.04 21.56 14.12
N SER A 100 -28.01 22.36 13.66
CA SER A 100 -28.39 22.44 12.25
C SER A 100 -27.54 23.42 11.46
N SER A 101 -26.90 24.39 12.12
CA SER A 101 -25.95 25.29 11.49
C SER A 101 -24.70 24.50 11.19
N LYS A 102 -24.38 24.36 9.91
CA LYS A 102 -23.08 23.83 9.49
C LYS A 102 -22.02 24.82 9.96
N SER A 103 -21.51 24.64 11.17
CA SER A 103 -20.33 25.36 11.62
C SER A 103 -19.18 24.94 10.71
N GLU A 104 -18.72 25.87 9.87
CA GLU A 104 -17.54 25.64 9.02
C GLU A 104 -16.29 25.29 9.86
N ALA A 105 -16.31 25.59 11.16
CA ALA A 105 -15.29 25.20 12.13
C ALA A 105 -15.08 23.67 12.27
N PHE A 106 -16.08 22.83 11.93
CA PHE A 106 -15.90 21.37 11.85
C PHE A 106 -15.82 20.83 10.42
N ALA A 107 -15.97 21.70 9.41
CA ALA A 107 -15.91 21.35 7.99
C ALA A 107 -14.64 21.86 7.30
N VAL A 108 -13.71 22.46 8.04
CA VAL A 108 -12.30 22.36 7.67
C VAL A 108 -11.95 20.89 7.88
N GLU A 109 -12.08 20.08 6.83
CA GLU A 109 -11.19 18.94 6.70
C GLU A 109 -9.79 19.56 6.81
N THR A 110 -9.19 19.50 7.99
CA THR A 110 -7.74 19.39 8.08
C THR A 110 -7.49 18.25 7.13
N SER A 111 -7.01 18.56 5.93
CA SER A 111 -6.42 17.55 5.08
C SER A 111 -5.11 17.33 5.81
N PRO A 112 -4.98 16.35 6.74
CA PRO A 112 -3.65 16.04 7.20
C PRO A 112 -2.85 15.74 5.94
N ASP A 113 -1.57 16.09 5.93
CA ASP A 113 -0.67 15.58 4.93
C ASP A 113 -0.67 14.05 5.06
N TRP A 114 -1.57 13.38 4.33
CA TRP A 114 -1.70 11.93 4.42
C TRP A 114 -0.37 11.33 4.00
N LYS A 115 0.01 10.25 4.68
CA LYS A 115 1.30 9.58 4.45
C LYS A 115 1.56 9.30 2.95
N LEU A 116 0.50 9.03 2.19
CA LEU A 116 0.52 8.64 0.78
C LEU A 116 0.24 9.78 -0.21
N VAL A 117 0.16 11.05 0.22
CA VAL A 117 0.01 12.17 -0.74
C VAL A 117 1.27 12.27 -1.59
N ASN A 118 1.14 12.54 -2.90
CA ASN A 118 2.28 12.69 -3.82
C ASN A 118 3.26 11.49 -3.79
N THR A 119 2.75 10.26 -3.70
CA THR A 119 3.57 9.05 -3.87
C THR A 119 3.35 8.41 -5.24
N GLU A 120 4.40 7.80 -5.79
CA GLU A 120 4.30 6.89 -6.92
C GLU A 120 4.07 5.47 -6.43
N GLU A 121 3.06 4.81 -6.99
CA GLU A 121 2.66 3.45 -6.60
C GLU A 121 3.17 2.41 -7.60
N TYR A 122 3.76 1.35 -7.08
CA TYR A 122 4.27 0.22 -7.85
C TYR A 122 3.73 -1.09 -7.29
N THR A 123 3.25 -1.98 -8.14
CA THR A 123 2.86 -3.33 -7.73
C THR A 123 4.09 -4.23 -7.59
N ASN A 124 4.12 -5.06 -6.55
CA ASN A 124 5.17 -6.05 -6.32
C ASN A 124 4.54 -7.34 -5.74
N ILE A 125 5.33 -8.42 -5.65
CA ILE A 125 4.91 -9.69 -5.06
C ILE A 125 5.64 -9.91 -3.74
N CYS A 126 4.91 -10.47 -2.76
CA CYS A 126 5.45 -10.82 -1.46
C CYS A 126 6.59 -11.86 -1.58
N CYS A 127 7.74 -11.54 -0.99
CA CYS A 127 8.96 -12.34 -1.10
C CYS A 127 9.14 -13.35 0.05
N TYR A 128 8.08 -13.96 0.58
CA TYR A 128 8.22 -14.86 1.73
C TYR A 128 7.90 -16.32 1.41
N CYS A 129 6.63 -16.64 1.24
CA CYS A 129 6.19 -17.99 0.92
C CYS A 129 5.66 -18.05 -0.52
N SER A 130 5.30 -19.25 -0.95
CA SER A 130 4.69 -19.52 -2.27
C SER A 130 3.25 -18.99 -2.43
N GLY A 131 2.75 -18.21 -1.46
CA GLY A 131 1.39 -17.64 -1.53
C GLY A 131 1.23 -16.57 -2.60
N GLY A 132 2.33 -15.93 -3.04
CA GLY A 132 2.28 -14.98 -4.15
C GLY A 132 1.37 -13.77 -3.91
N CYS A 133 1.24 -13.31 -2.66
CA CYS A 133 0.40 -12.16 -2.34
C CYS A 133 0.90 -10.90 -3.07
N GLY A 134 0.00 -10.18 -3.73
CA GLY A 134 0.29 -8.88 -4.33
C GLY A 134 0.39 -7.79 -3.26
N VAL A 135 1.34 -6.88 -3.45
CA VAL A 135 1.58 -5.72 -2.59
C VAL A 135 1.72 -4.46 -3.43
N ILE A 136 1.35 -3.33 -2.86
CA ILE A 136 1.58 -2.00 -3.42
C ILE A 136 2.70 -1.34 -2.62
N CYS A 137 3.73 -0.90 -3.34
CA CYS A 137 4.85 -0.13 -2.83
C CYS A 137 4.62 1.34 -3.18
N SER A 138 4.39 2.19 -2.18
CA SER A 138 4.28 3.63 -2.36
C SER A 138 5.65 4.26 -2.12
N THR A 139 6.15 5.00 -3.11
CA THR A 139 7.47 5.64 -3.07
C THR A 139 7.35 7.15 -3.24
N ARG A 140 8.29 7.90 -2.68
CA ARG A 140 8.41 9.36 -2.85
C ARG A 140 9.89 9.69 -2.99
N ASP A 141 10.25 10.44 -4.03
CA ASP A 141 11.63 10.81 -4.32
C ASP A 141 12.61 9.61 -4.37
N GLY A 142 12.12 8.47 -4.88
CA GLY A 142 12.89 7.22 -4.96
C GLY A 142 13.04 6.45 -3.64
N GLU A 143 12.42 6.90 -2.55
CA GLU A 143 12.43 6.23 -1.25
C GLU A 143 11.08 5.54 -0.96
N LEU A 144 11.14 4.32 -0.41
CA LEU A 144 9.95 3.56 -0.03
C LEU A 144 9.30 4.17 1.21
N VAL A 145 8.07 4.66 1.08
CA VAL A 145 7.30 5.32 2.16
C VAL A 145 6.34 4.35 2.82
N ASN A 146 5.70 3.47 2.03
CA ASN A 146 4.72 2.51 2.52
C ASN A 146 4.74 1.23 1.70
N LEU A 147 4.32 0.14 2.33
CA LEU A 147 4.05 -1.14 1.67
C LEU A 147 2.80 -1.74 2.29
N GLU A 148 1.83 -2.07 1.46
CA GLU A 148 0.57 -2.67 1.88
C GLU A 148 0.07 -3.70 0.86
N GLY A 149 -0.98 -4.45 1.20
CA GLY A 149 -1.54 -5.45 0.32
C GLY A 149 -2.26 -4.81 -0.86
N ASP A 150 -2.13 -5.41 -2.04
CA ASP A 150 -2.86 -4.97 -3.23
C ASP A 150 -4.33 -5.43 -3.17
N PRO A 151 -5.31 -4.50 -3.09
CA PRO A 151 -6.74 -4.82 -3.04
C PRO A 151 -7.26 -5.44 -4.35
N ASP A 152 -6.60 -5.17 -5.48
CA ASP A 152 -7.00 -5.67 -6.79
C ASP A 152 -6.39 -7.06 -7.08
N HIS A 153 -5.43 -7.51 -6.27
CA HIS A 153 -4.77 -8.79 -6.47
C HIS A 153 -5.69 -9.97 -6.12
N PRO A 154 -5.89 -10.94 -7.05
CA PRO A 154 -6.95 -11.95 -6.94
C PRO A 154 -6.75 -12.94 -5.77
N ILE A 155 -5.51 -13.13 -5.32
CA ILE A 155 -5.18 -14.10 -4.27
C ILE A 155 -5.49 -13.55 -2.88
N ASN A 156 -5.09 -12.31 -2.61
CA ASN A 156 -5.09 -11.76 -1.26
C ASN A 156 -6.03 -10.58 -1.04
N GLN A 157 -6.49 -9.90 -2.10
CA GLN A 157 -7.49 -8.83 -2.03
C GLN A 157 -7.18 -7.79 -0.93
N GLY A 158 -5.90 -7.39 -0.83
CA GLY A 158 -5.40 -6.46 0.18
C GLY A 158 -4.94 -7.10 1.50
N GLY A 159 -5.25 -8.37 1.74
CA GLY A 159 -4.83 -9.10 2.93
C GLY A 159 -3.34 -9.42 2.94
N LEU A 160 -2.69 -9.27 4.10
CA LEU A 160 -1.31 -9.70 4.33
C LEU A 160 -1.18 -10.38 5.69
N CYS A 161 -0.41 -11.48 5.73
CA CYS A 161 0.02 -12.10 6.98
C CYS A 161 1.11 -11.23 7.67
N PRO A 162 1.49 -11.48 8.93
CA PRO A 162 2.46 -10.64 9.64
C PRO A 162 3.81 -10.56 8.92
N LYS A 163 4.24 -11.62 8.20
CA LYS A 163 5.46 -11.59 7.39
C LYS A 163 5.34 -10.57 6.24
N GLY A 164 4.26 -10.67 5.44
CA GLY A 164 4.02 -9.77 4.31
C GLY A 164 3.85 -8.33 4.76
N ALA A 165 3.09 -8.09 5.83
CA ALA A 165 2.86 -6.76 6.38
C ALA A 165 4.13 -6.09 6.89
N THR A 166 5.12 -6.86 7.35
CA THR A 166 6.42 -6.34 7.82
C THR A 166 7.49 -6.30 6.73
N MET A 167 7.17 -6.56 5.45
CA MET A 167 8.13 -6.46 4.35
C MET A 167 8.81 -5.08 4.27
N PHE A 168 8.10 -4.02 4.66
CA PHE A 168 8.68 -2.67 4.78
C PHE A 168 9.97 -2.67 5.63
N GLN A 169 10.00 -3.50 6.68
CA GLN A 169 11.12 -3.65 7.61
C GLN A 169 12.37 -4.27 7.01
N LEU A 170 12.27 -4.94 5.86
CA LEU A 170 13.44 -5.44 5.14
C LEU A 170 14.34 -4.28 4.66
N ARG A 171 13.75 -3.14 4.32
CA ARG A 171 14.47 -1.94 3.86
C ARG A 171 14.54 -0.86 4.94
N ASN A 172 13.45 -0.64 5.67
CA ASN A 172 13.26 0.51 6.56
C ASN A 172 12.70 0.07 7.92
N VAL A 173 13.39 0.40 9.01
CA VAL A 173 12.94 0.11 10.38
C VAL A 173 12.59 1.40 11.11
N VAL A 174 11.79 1.28 12.16
CA VAL A 174 11.52 2.41 13.07
C VAL A 174 12.62 2.42 14.12
N ASP A 175 13.29 3.56 14.28
CA ASP A 175 14.24 3.78 15.36
C ASP A 175 13.48 3.76 16.71
N PRO A 176 13.87 2.92 17.68
CA PRO A 176 13.15 2.83 18.95
C PRO A 176 13.24 4.10 19.81
N GLU A 177 14.29 4.91 19.64
CA GLU A 177 14.54 6.12 20.42
C GLU A 177 13.84 7.33 19.79
N THR A 178 14.02 7.54 18.49
CA THR A 178 13.49 8.72 17.79
C THR A 178 12.10 8.50 17.19
N ARG A 179 11.68 7.24 17.03
CA ARG A 179 10.47 6.81 16.29
C ARG A 179 10.47 7.22 14.81
N GLU A 180 11.62 7.60 14.28
CA GLU A 180 11.77 7.93 12.86
C GLU A 180 11.99 6.67 12.02
N ILE A 181 11.63 6.75 10.74
CA ILE A 181 11.89 5.67 9.80
C ILE A 181 13.32 5.81 9.29
N ILE A 182 14.17 4.84 9.61
CA ILE A 182 15.56 4.77 9.18
C ILE A 182 15.80 3.54 8.30
N LYS A 183 16.88 3.53 7.51
CA LYS A 183 17.27 2.36 6.73
C LYS A 183 17.67 1.22 7.69
N ASN A 184 17.26 0.00 7.39
CA ASN A 184 17.55 -1.17 8.24
C ASN A 184 19.07 -1.36 8.38
N THR A 185 19.58 -1.17 9.59
CA THR A 185 21.00 -1.23 9.93
C THR A 185 21.61 -2.62 9.78
N ASN A 186 20.78 -3.67 9.81
CA ASN A 186 21.22 -5.04 9.58
C ASN A 186 21.48 -5.35 8.10
N ARG A 187 20.97 -4.52 7.18
CA ARG A 187 21.18 -4.69 5.74
C ARG A 187 22.62 -4.34 5.39
N LYS A 188 23.37 -5.30 4.85
CA LYS A 188 24.73 -5.07 4.35
C LYS A 188 24.68 -4.29 3.05
N THR A 189 25.47 -3.22 2.98
CA THR A 189 25.49 -2.27 1.85
C THR A 189 26.76 -2.36 1.00
N LYS A 190 27.75 -3.12 1.46
CA LYS A 190 29.05 -3.30 0.80
C LYS A 190 29.42 -4.78 0.77
N PRO A 191 30.15 -5.24 -0.26
CA PRO A 191 30.82 -6.52 -0.25
C PRO A 191 31.81 -6.60 0.91
N MET A 192 31.92 -7.80 1.49
CA MET A 192 32.83 -8.06 2.59
C MET A 192 33.59 -9.36 2.30
N VAL A 193 34.85 -9.42 2.73
CA VAL A 193 35.70 -10.59 2.64
C VAL A 193 36.22 -10.97 4.02
N ARG A 194 36.30 -12.28 4.27
CA ARG A 194 36.99 -12.81 5.45
C ARG A 194 38.22 -13.56 4.96
N ARG A 195 39.39 -13.00 5.20
CA ARG A 195 40.67 -13.56 4.75
C ARG A 195 40.96 -14.90 5.46
N PRO A 196 41.72 -15.83 4.84
CA PRO A 196 42.06 -17.11 5.46
C PRO A 196 42.66 -16.92 6.85
N GLY A 197 42.10 -17.58 7.86
CA GLY A 197 42.54 -17.49 9.25
C GLY A 197 42.07 -16.24 10.03
N ALA A 198 41.39 -15.29 9.39
CA ALA A 198 40.83 -14.12 10.07
C ALA A 198 39.49 -14.43 10.75
N SER A 199 39.23 -13.81 11.91
CA SER A 199 37.92 -13.81 12.57
C SER A 199 36.99 -12.72 12.06
N GLU A 200 37.56 -11.59 11.62
CA GLU A 200 36.82 -10.37 11.25
C GLU A 200 36.59 -10.24 9.74
N TRP A 201 35.52 -9.51 9.39
CA TRP A 201 35.18 -9.15 8.02
C TRP A 201 35.80 -7.81 7.63
N GLU A 202 36.32 -7.74 6.42
CA GLU A 202 36.87 -6.54 5.80
C GLU A 202 35.95 -6.07 4.66
N ASN A 203 35.67 -4.76 4.58
CA ASN A 203 34.93 -4.20 3.44
C ASN A 203 35.83 -4.09 2.21
N ILE A 204 35.35 -4.56 1.06
CA ILE A 204 36.05 -4.44 -0.22
C ILE A 204 35.16 -3.79 -1.28
N THR A 205 35.75 -3.40 -2.41
CA THR A 205 34.99 -2.87 -3.54
C THR A 205 34.27 -4.00 -4.28
N TRP A 206 33.27 -3.64 -5.09
CA TRP A 206 32.60 -4.60 -5.97
C TRP A 206 33.55 -5.18 -7.02
N ASP A 207 34.45 -4.36 -7.57
CA ASP A 207 35.43 -4.80 -8.56
C ASP A 207 36.40 -5.82 -7.96
N ASP A 208 36.91 -5.55 -6.76
CA ASP A 208 37.78 -6.50 -6.04
C ASP A 208 37.04 -7.81 -5.73
N ALA A 209 35.80 -7.72 -5.24
CA ALA A 209 35.00 -8.89 -4.89
C ALA A 209 34.76 -9.80 -6.11
N VAL A 210 34.35 -9.22 -7.24
CA VAL A 210 34.11 -9.98 -8.48
C VAL A 210 35.41 -10.55 -9.03
N ALA A 211 36.50 -9.77 -9.02
CA ALA A 211 37.80 -10.22 -9.52
C ALA A 211 38.35 -11.39 -8.69
N GLU A 212 38.30 -11.30 -7.36
CA GLU A 212 38.76 -12.38 -6.47
C GLU A 212 37.91 -13.64 -6.64
N ILE A 213 36.57 -13.54 -6.66
CA ILE A 213 35.69 -14.69 -6.88
C ILE A 213 35.99 -15.35 -8.23
N ALA A 214 36.14 -14.56 -9.29
CA ALA A 214 36.45 -15.08 -10.62
C ALA A 214 37.80 -15.81 -10.66
N GLN A 215 38.82 -15.29 -9.97
CA GLN A 215 40.13 -15.94 -9.84
C GLN A 215 40.01 -17.30 -9.14
N TRP A 216 39.27 -17.39 -8.03
CA TRP A 216 39.05 -18.64 -7.32
C TRP A 216 38.26 -19.64 -8.16
N VAL A 217 37.16 -19.21 -8.78
CA VAL A 217 36.35 -20.06 -9.67
C VAL A 217 37.19 -20.62 -10.81
N LYS A 218 37.99 -19.76 -11.47
CA LYS A 218 38.88 -20.20 -12.55
C LYS A 218 39.91 -21.20 -12.05
N LYS A 219 40.63 -20.87 -10.98
CA LYS A 219 41.66 -21.74 -10.41
C LYS A 219 41.09 -23.12 -10.06
N THR A 220 40.01 -23.16 -9.28
CA THR A 220 39.38 -24.41 -8.85
C THR A 220 38.85 -25.20 -10.03
N ARG A 221 38.23 -24.54 -11.01
CA ARG A 221 37.78 -25.22 -12.23
C ARG A 221 38.95 -25.84 -12.97
N ASP A 222 40.00 -25.09 -13.25
CA ASP A 222 41.16 -25.61 -14.00
C ASP A 222 41.85 -26.79 -13.28
N GLU A 223 41.87 -26.78 -11.94
CA GLU A 223 42.44 -27.86 -11.12
C GLU A 223 41.54 -29.11 -11.03
N THR A 224 40.22 -28.99 -11.23
CA THR A 224 39.24 -30.06 -10.93
C THR A 224 38.30 -30.41 -12.09
N PHE A 225 38.57 -29.90 -13.30
CA PHE A 225 37.77 -30.18 -14.48
C PHE A 225 38.12 -31.55 -15.09
N GLU A 226 37.11 -32.39 -15.25
CA GLU A 226 37.19 -33.71 -15.85
C GLU A 226 36.55 -33.66 -17.25
N THR A 227 37.34 -33.92 -18.28
CA THR A 227 36.84 -33.98 -19.67
C THR A 227 36.30 -35.35 -20.04
N VAL A 228 36.93 -36.42 -19.55
CA VAL A 228 36.59 -37.82 -19.86
C VAL A 228 36.58 -38.64 -18.57
N HIS A 229 35.53 -39.45 -18.40
CA HIS A 229 35.38 -40.43 -17.33
C HIS A 229 35.03 -41.79 -17.94
N ASP A 230 35.77 -42.85 -17.61
CA ASP A 230 35.54 -44.21 -18.15
C ASP A 230 35.40 -44.27 -19.68
N GLY A 231 36.18 -43.45 -20.40
CA GLY A 231 36.14 -43.36 -21.86
C GLY A 231 34.97 -42.55 -22.45
N ILE A 232 34.10 -41.98 -21.62
CA ILE A 232 32.97 -41.13 -22.02
C ILE A 232 33.30 -39.66 -21.76
N THR A 233 33.04 -38.78 -22.73
CA THR A 233 33.17 -37.34 -22.53
C THR A 233 32.11 -36.83 -21.55
N VAL A 234 32.56 -36.23 -20.44
CA VAL A 234 31.68 -35.74 -19.35
C VAL A 234 31.71 -34.22 -19.18
N ASN A 235 32.85 -33.56 -19.42
CA ASN A 235 33.04 -32.10 -19.28
C ASN A 235 32.43 -31.49 -18.00
N ARG A 236 32.87 -31.98 -16.84
CA ARG A 236 32.31 -31.61 -15.52
C ARG A 236 33.38 -31.15 -14.53
N CYS A 237 32.97 -30.38 -13.53
CA CYS A 237 33.80 -29.79 -12.48
C CYS A 237 33.32 -30.29 -11.11
N HIS A 238 34.19 -31.01 -10.39
CA HIS A 238 33.88 -31.55 -9.06
C HIS A 238 34.25 -30.62 -7.91
N GLY A 239 35.14 -29.65 -8.14
CA GLY A 239 35.66 -28.76 -7.09
C GLY A 239 34.72 -27.61 -6.67
N ILE A 240 33.54 -27.50 -7.28
CA ILE A 240 32.60 -26.41 -7.03
C ILE A 240 31.22 -27.00 -6.78
N ALA A 241 30.51 -26.47 -5.80
CA ALA A 241 29.10 -26.73 -5.55
C ALA A 241 28.33 -25.41 -5.49
N SER A 242 27.07 -25.43 -5.92
CA SER A 242 26.17 -24.28 -5.87
C SER A 242 24.96 -24.65 -5.01
N LEU A 243 24.73 -23.85 -3.96
CA LEU A 243 23.58 -23.93 -3.08
C LEU A 243 22.88 -22.57 -3.09
N GLY A 244 21.64 -22.53 -3.55
CA GLY A 244 20.88 -21.30 -3.66
C GLY A 244 19.60 -21.54 -4.43
N GLY A 245 18.64 -20.64 -4.33
CA GLY A 245 17.36 -20.88 -5.00
C GLY A 245 16.26 -19.95 -4.55
N SER A 246 15.13 -20.56 -4.17
CA SER A 246 13.72 -20.15 -4.41
C SER A 246 13.27 -18.74 -4.04
N GLN A 247 14.18 -17.95 -3.49
CA GLN A 247 14.02 -16.56 -3.10
C GLN A 247 14.40 -15.58 -4.23
N GLN A 248 15.16 -16.05 -5.23
CA GLN A 248 15.59 -15.24 -6.36
C GLN A 248 14.49 -15.14 -7.42
N ASN A 249 14.60 -14.17 -8.32
CA ASN A 249 13.67 -14.08 -9.45
C ASN A 249 13.90 -15.27 -10.40
N SER A 250 12.86 -15.71 -11.11
CA SER A 250 12.95 -16.86 -12.01
C SER A 250 14.00 -16.67 -13.11
N GLU A 251 14.15 -15.45 -13.61
CA GLU A 251 15.17 -15.09 -14.60
C GLU A 251 16.59 -15.20 -14.01
N GLU A 252 16.78 -14.78 -12.75
CA GLU A 252 18.06 -14.86 -12.05
C GLU A 252 18.45 -16.32 -11.80
N GLU A 253 17.52 -17.13 -11.29
CA GLU A 253 17.75 -18.56 -11.09
C GLU A 253 18.10 -19.27 -12.40
N TYR A 254 17.39 -18.92 -13.48
CA TYR A 254 17.68 -19.46 -14.80
C TYR A 254 19.09 -19.12 -15.27
N LEU A 255 19.54 -17.88 -15.08
CA LEU A 255 20.88 -17.44 -15.43
C LEU A 255 21.95 -18.09 -14.54
N ILE A 256 21.73 -18.20 -13.24
CA ILE A 256 22.66 -18.86 -12.31
C ILE A 256 22.82 -20.33 -12.68
N ASN A 257 21.72 -21.02 -12.94
CA ASN A 257 21.73 -22.43 -13.31
C ASN A 257 22.48 -22.66 -14.64
N LYS A 258 22.28 -21.78 -15.63
CA LYS A 258 23.07 -21.79 -16.88
C LYS A 258 24.54 -21.54 -16.64
N MET A 259 24.87 -20.53 -15.83
CA MET A 259 26.25 -20.19 -15.50
C MET A 259 26.95 -21.37 -14.82
N MET A 260 26.34 -21.97 -13.79
CA MET A 260 26.89 -23.13 -13.08
C MET A 260 27.12 -24.32 -14.02
N ARG A 261 26.14 -24.67 -14.86
CA ARG A 261 26.32 -25.75 -15.85
C ARG A 261 27.36 -25.42 -16.91
N SER A 262 27.47 -24.16 -17.35
CA SER A 262 28.52 -23.75 -18.30
C SER A 262 29.93 -23.88 -17.73
N LEU A 263 30.08 -23.73 -16.41
CA LEU A 263 31.32 -23.98 -15.70
C LEU A 263 31.60 -25.49 -15.50
N GLY A 264 30.65 -26.36 -15.85
CA GLY A 264 30.71 -27.81 -15.66
C GLY A 264 30.27 -28.27 -14.27
N VAL A 265 29.70 -27.39 -13.44
CA VAL A 265 29.29 -27.74 -12.08
C VAL A 265 28.14 -28.74 -12.13
N ILE A 266 28.30 -29.85 -11.41
CA ILE A 266 27.27 -30.91 -11.29
C ILE A 266 26.55 -30.89 -9.94
N ALA A 267 27.22 -30.43 -8.90
CA ALA A 267 26.67 -30.31 -7.55
C ALA A 267 25.89 -29.00 -7.45
N ILE A 268 24.68 -28.98 -8.01
CA ILE A 268 23.76 -27.85 -7.96
C ILE A 268 22.52 -28.30 -7.19
N ASP A 269 22.24 -27.66 -6.06
CA ASP A 269 21.08 -27.99 -5.24
C ASP A 269 20.43 -26.74 -4.62
N ASN A 270 19.18 -26.88 -4.17
CA ASN A 270 18.40 -25.78 -3.60
C ASN A 270 17.39 -26.25 -2.53
N GLN A 271 16.57 -25.32 -2.05
CA GLN A 271 15.55 -25.57 -1.03
C GLN A 271 14.50 -26.61 -1.46
N ALA A 272 14.27 -26.81 -2.77
CA ALA A 272 13.26 -27.74 -3.27
C ALA A 272 13.67 -29.22 -3.13
N ARG A 273 14.91 -29.49 -2.72
CA ARG A 273 15.35 -30.84 -2.37
C ARG A 273 14.68 -31.39 -1.11
N VAL A 274 14.37 -30.50 -0.15
CA VAL A 274 13.87 -30.84 1.19
C VAL A 274 12.36 -30.70 1.25
#